data_AF-A0A6P7U587-F1
#
_entry.id   AF-A0A6P7U587-F1
#
_cell.length_a   1.000
_cell.length_b   1.000
_cell.length_c   1.000
_cell.angle_alpha   90.00
_cell.angle_beta   90.00
_cell.angle_gamma   90.00
#
_symmetry.space_group_name_H-M   'P 1'
#
loop_
_entity.id
_entity.type
_entity.pdbx_description
1 polymer ?
#
loop_
_entity_poly.entity_id
_entity_poly.type
_entity_poly.pdbx_seq_one_letter_code
_entity_poly.pdbx_strand_id
1 'polypeptide(L)'
;MFCVYALSCALTDFSYHIFFFRPGSEVAPRAVSTRIVSGIWWFFTLIMISSYTANLAAFLTIDRLDTTIESVEDLAKQTDVHYGTLEGGSSKQFFEDSDVPTYKKMANFMQSTTPSVYVSSSREAVQRVLKENYAYLGESTSIDYQVQRNCQLMQVGGLLDSKGYGIATPRGSPYRDMISEKILFLQERQEISKLYTKWWKEKAANKCDNESKGKQNANELGLQNVGGVFVVLMAGVVAGTIMAIFEFLWKSWRNSRIDKPY
;
A
#
# COMPACT_ATOMS: atom_id res chain seq x y z
N MET A 1 14.78 11.04 2.88
CA MET A 1 15.13 11.94 1.75
C MET A 1 16.30 12.87 2.08
N PHE A 2 16.23 13.65 3.18
CA PHE A 2 17.35 14.51 3.63
C PHE A 2 18.69 13.78 3.85
N CYS A 3 18.68 12.56 4.40
CA CYS A 3 19.91 11.80 4.65
C CYS A 3 20.56 11.25 3.35
N VAL A 4 19.76 10.89 2.34
CA VAL A 4 20.26 10.42 1.02
C VAL A 4 20.78 11.59 0.18
N TYR A 5 20.13 12.76 0.28
CA TYR A 5 20.63 14.01 -0.27
C TYR A 5 21.94 14.42 0.42
N ALA A 6 22.04 14.29 1.75
CA ALA A 6 23.26 14.59 2.50
C ALA A 6 24.41 13.61 2.18
N LEU A 7 24.12 12.32 1.98
CA LEU A 7 25.13 11.32 1.60
C LEU A 7 25.59 11.50 0.15
N SER A 8 24.65 11.82 -0.77
CA SER A 8 24.98 12.18 -2.15
C SER A 8 25.79 13.47 -2.18
N CYS A 9 25.37 14.53 -1.48
CA CYS A 9 26.13 15.77 -1.32
C CYS A 9 27.52 15.49 -0.76
N ALA A 10 27.64 14.71 0.32
CA ALA A 10 28.93 14.41 0.95
C ALA A 10 29.88 13.61 0.03
N LEU A 11 29.37 12.63 -0.72
CA LEU A 11 30.17 11.87 -1.69
C LEU A 11 30.55 12.68 -2.92
N THR A 12 29.66 13.57 -3.39
CA THR A 12 29.93 14.48 -4.50
C THR A 12 30.85 15.64 -4.11
N ASP A 13 30.70 16.20 -2.91
CA ASP A 13 31.57 17.25 -2.36
C ASP A 13 32.96 16.69 -2.08
N PHE A 14 33.08 15.47 -1.54
CA PHE A 14 34.40 14.86 -1.31
C PHE A 14 35.14 14.60 -2.62
N SER A 15 34.43 14.14 -3.67
CA SER A 15 35.01 13.90 -4.99
C SER A 15 35.35 15.20 -5.73
N TYR A 16 34.49 16.22 -5.66
CA TYR A 16 34.76 17.52 -6.28
C TYR A 16 35.82 18.34 -5.58
N HIS A 17 35.82 18.34 -4.26
CA HIS A 17 36.76 19.11 -3.47
C HIS A 17 38.17 18.52 -3.53
N ILE A 18 38.31 17.20 -3.73
CA ILE A 18 39.60 16.54 -4.02
C ILE A 18 40.06 16.79 -5.46
N PHE A 19 39.15 16.75 -6.43
CA PHE A 19 39.53 16.81 -7.85
C PHE A 19 39.71 18.25 -8.39
N PHE A 20 38.99 19.22 -7.82
CA PHE A 20 38.95 20.60 -8.32
C PHE A 20 39.58 21.64 -7.37
N PHE A 21 39.42 21.51 -6.05
CA PHE A 21 39.72 22.61 -5.10
C PHE A 21 40.91 22.41 -4.15
N ARG A 22 41.50 21.22 -4.02
CA ARG A 22 42.74 21.03 -3.25
C ARG A 22 43.96 20.79 -4.14
N PRO A 23 44.71 21.83 -4.54
CA PRO A 23 46.06 21.67 -5.10
C PRO A 23 46.99 21.17 -3.98
N GLY A 24 46.99 19.87 -3.71
CA GLY A 24 47.76 19.27 -2.61
C GLY A 24 47.44 17.81 -2.28
N SER A 25 46.41 17.20 -2.88
CA SER A 25 46.25 15.73 -2.86
C SER A 25 47.23 15.09 -3.85
N GLU A 26 48.04 14.14 -3.40
CA GLU A 26 49.17 13.53 -4.16
C GLU A 26 48.75 12.83 -5.46
N VAL A 27 47.45 12.70 -5.74
CA VAL A 27 46.90 11.90 -6.86
C VAL A 27 46.07 12.75 -7.84
N ALA A 28 46.12 14.09 -7.77
CA ALA A 28 45.39 14.93 -8.72
C ALA A 28 46.04 14.92 -10.13
N PRO A 29 45.29 14.63 -11.21
CA PRO A 29 45.86 14.60 -12.55
C PRO A 29 46.28 16.01 -13.01
N ARG A 30 47.55 16.14 -13.42
CA ARG A 30 48.17 17.41 -13.82
C ARG A 30 47.71 17.92 -15.20
N ALA A 31 47.24 17.05 -16.09
CA ALA A 31 46.86 17.41 -17.46
C ALA A 31 45.41 17.92 -17.58
N VAL A 32 45.19 18.93 -18.43
CA VAL A 32 43.86 19.55 -18.64
C VAL A 32 42.87 18.57 -19.28
N SER A 33 43.33 17.69 -20.17
CA SER A 33 42.51 16.65 -20.80
C SER A 33 41.89 15.68 -19.80
N THR A 34 42.68 15.22 -18.82
CA THR A 34 42.21 14.35 -17.74
C THR A 34 41.22 15.02 -16.80
N ARG A 35 41.27 16.37 -16.70
CA ARG A 35 40.29 17.12 -15.93
C ARG A 35 38.93 17.19 -16.61
N ILE A 36 38.92 17.38 -17.93
CA ILE A 36 37.69 17.41 -18.73
C ILE A 36 36.99 16.05 -18.70
N VAL A 37 37.74 14.95 -18.89
CA VAL A 37 37.18 13.59 -18.83
C VAL A 37 36.58 13.28 -17.47
N SER A 38 37.26 13.65 -16.38
CA SER A 38 36.70 13.47 -15.03
C SER A 38 35.49 14.36 -14.76
N GLY A 39 35.43 15.56 -15.34
CA GLY A 39 34.26 16.44 -15.23
C GLY A 39 33.03 15.86 -15.94
N ILE A 40 33.21 15.29 -17.14
CA ILE A 40 32.14 14.62 -17.89
C ILE A 40 31.69 13.35 -17.17
N TRP A 41 32.63 12.54 -16.68
CA TRP A 41 32.33 11.35 -15.90
C TRP A 41 31.54 11.70 -14.64
N TRP A 42 31.96 12.75 -13.92
CA TRP A 42 31.25 13.22 -12.74
C TRP A 42 29.83 13.70 -13.06
N PHE A 43 29.64 14.39 -14.18
CA PHE A 43 28.31 14.86 -14.59
C PHE A 43 27.38 13.69 -14.93
N PHE A 44 27.92 12.67 -15.61
CA PHE A 44 27.19 11.44 -15.89
C PHE A 44 26.78 10.70 -14.60
N THR A 45 27.70 10.57 -13.63
CA THR A 45 27.39 9.91 -12.36
C THR A 45 26.39 10.71 -11.52
N LEU A 46 26.43 12.04 -11.54
CA LEU A 46 25.40 12.86 -10.89
C LEU A 46 24.02 12.60 -11.47
N ILE A 47 23.90 12.60 -12.81
CA ILE A 47 22.61 12.35 -13.47
C ILE A 47 22.08 10.95 -13.10
N MET A 48 22.94 9.94 -13.12
CA MET A 48 22.57 8.57 -12.78
C MET A 48 22.09 8.46 -11.32
N ILE A 49 22.81 9.06 -10.37
CA ILE A 49 22.42 9.09 -8.95
C ILE A 49 21.12 9.87 -8.75
N SER A 50 20.95 11.01 -9.44
CA SER A 50 19.73 11.81 -9.39
C SER A 50 18.51 11.03 -9.92
N SER A 51 18.62 10.34 -11.05
CA SER A 51 17.54 9.51 -11.58
C SER A 51 17.22 8.31 -10.68
N TYR A 52 18.24 7.67 -10.12
CA TYR A 52 18.05 6.56 -9.18
C TYR A 52 17.36 7.03 -7.88
N THR A 53 17.81 8.15 -7.32
CA THR A 53 17.21 8.74 -6.11
C THR A 53 15.79 9.24 -6.35
N ALA A 54 15.48 9.78 -7.53
CA ALA A 54 14.12 10.16 -7.91
C ALA A 54 13.19 8.95 -8.01
N ASN A 55 13.63 7.87 -8.67
CA ASN A 55 12.86 6.63 -8.77
C ASN A 55 12.65 5.96 -7.41
N LEU A 56 13.68 5.95 -6.56
CA LEU A 56 13.59 5.45 -5.20
C LEU A 56 12.64 6.30 -4.35
N ALA A 57 12.70 7.63 -4.44
CA ALA A 57 11.79 8.53 -3.74
C ALA A 57 10.34 8.31 -4.18
N ALA A 58 10.11 8.17 -5.50
CA ALA A 58 8.79 7.84 -6.03
C ALA A 58 8.27 6.51 -5.46
N PHE A 59 9.11 5.48 -5.40
CA PHE A 59 8.74 4.19 -4.81
C PHE A 59 8.42 4.31 -3.30
N LEU A 60 9.22 5.05 -2.54
CA LEU A 60 9.02 5.25 -1.09
C LEU A 60 7.79 6.12 -0.76
N THR A 61 7.30 6.93 -1.70
CA THR A 61 6.06 7.72 -1.54
C THR A 61 4.81 6.96 -1.95
N ILE A 62 4.95 5.88 -2.72
CA ILE A 62 3.81 5.04 -3.06
C ILE A 62 3.65 4.04 -1.91
N ASP A 63 2.85 4.43 -0.91
CA ASP A 63 2.19 3.46 -0.04
C ASP A 63 1.22 2.67 -0.93
N ARG A 64 1.71 1.58 -1.53
CA ARG A 64 0.78 0.57 -2.04
C ARG A 64 0.13 -0.03 -0.81
N LEU A 65 -1.15 0.30 -0.60
CA LEU A 65 -2.05 -0.58 0.13
C LEU A 65 -1.91 -1.94 -0.58
N ASP A 66 -1.10 -2.82 -0.03
CA ASP A 66 -0.87 -4.16 -0.56
C ASP A 66 -2.15 -4.95 -0.26
N THR A 67 -3.17 -4.72 -1.08
CA THR A 67 -4.41 -5.44 -0.99
C THR A 67 -4.13 -6.80 -1.58
N THR A 68 -3.75 -7.75 -0.73
CA THR A 68 -3.44 -9.13 -1.08
C THR A 68 -4.61 -9.83 -1.81
N ILE A 69 -5.79 -9.21 -1.82
CA ILE A 69 -7.03 -9.67 -2.41
C ILE A 69 -7.56 -8.55 -3.31
N GLU A 70 -7.55 -8.75 -4.62
CA GLU A 70 -8.18 -7.83 -5.58
C GLU A 70 -9.57 -8.32 -6.02
N SER A 71 -9.77 -9.65 -5.99
CA SER A 71 -11.00 -10.29 -6.46
C SER A 71 -11.51 -11.38 -5.51
N VAL A 72 -12.78 -11.76 -5.70
CA VAL A 72 -13.42 -12.82 -4.92
C VAL A 72 -12.86 -14.20 -5.28
N GLU A 73 -12.32 -14.37 -6.48
CA GLU A 73 -11.61 -15.59 -6.88
C GLU A 73 -10.33 -15.79 -6.07
N ASP A 74 -9.60 -14.71 -5.77
CA ASP A 74 -8.40 -14.79 -4.94
C ASP A 74 -8.75 -15.10 -3.49
N LEU A 75 -9.85 -14.52 -2.98
CA LEU A 75 -10.41 -14.89 -1.68
C LEU A 75 -10.82 -16.37 -1.62
N ALA A 76 -11.32 -16.95 -2.71
CA ALA A 76 -11.71 -18.36 -2.78
C ALA A 76 -10.52 -19.34 -2.93
N LYS A 77 -9.34 -18.85 -3.33
CA LYS A 77 -8.11 -19.66 -3.43
C LYS A 77 -7.41 -19.78 -2.09
N GLN A 78 -7.39 -18.72 -1.30
CA GLN A 78 -6.76 -18.69 0.01
C GLN A 78 -7.70 -19.09 1.16
N THR A 79 -7.12 -19.39 2.31
CA THR A 79 -7.84 -19.70 3.55
C THR A 79 -7.45 -18.81 4.73
N ASP A 80 -6.49 -17.90 4.55
CA ASP A 80 -5.94 -17.06 5.62
C ASP A 80 -6.91 -15.96 6.09
N VAL A 81 -7.77 -15.49 5.17
CA VAL A 81 -8.81 -14.49 5.47
C VAL A 81 -10.14 -15.20 5.48
N HIS A 82 -10.78 -15.23 6.64
CA HIS A 82 -12.12 -15.79 6.76
C HIS A 82 -13.12 -14.86 6.09
N TYR A 83 -14.17 -15.42 5.50
CA TYR A 83 -15.22 -14.64 4.87
C TYR A 83 -16.58 -15.22 5.16
N GLY A 84 -17.60 -14.37 5.16
CA GLY A 84 -18.96 -14.78 5.44
C GLY A 84 -20.00 -13.73 5.09
N THR A 85 -21.27 -14.12 5.25
CA THR A 85 -22.44 -13.32 4.92
C THR A 85 -23.35 -13.16 6.13
N LEU A 86 -24.40 -12.34 5.98
CA LEU A 86 -25.48 -12.29 6.95
C LEU A 86 -26.20 -13.65 7.05
N GLU A 87 -26.48 -14.10 8.27
CA GLU A 87 -27.27 -15.30 8.54
C GLU A 87 -28.72 -15.10 8.06
N GLY A 88 -29.22 -16.02 7.23
CA GLY A 88 -30.56 -15.91 6.61
C GLY A 88 -30.70 -14.79 5.56
N GLY A 89 -29.60 -14.17 5.14
CA GLY A 89 -29.60 -13.14 4.11
C GLY A 89 -29.72 -13.69 2.68
N SER A 90 -30.18 -12.84 1.76
CA SER A 90 -30.23 -13.14 0.31
C SER A 90 -28.86 -13.48 -0.28
N SER A 91 -27.78 -12.96 0.31
CA SER A 91 -26.40 -13.25 -0.09
C SER A 91 -25.99 -14.68 0.26
N LYS A 92 -26.43 -15.22 1.42
CA LYS A 92 -26.19 -16.63 1.77
C LYS A 92 -26.83 -17.55 0.75
N GLN A 93 -28.13 -17.34 0.49
CA GLN A 93 -28.90 -18.11 -0.48
C GLN A 93 -28.28 -18.04 -1.88
N PHE A 94 -27.75 -16.88 -2.28
CA PHE A 94 -27.05 -16.72 -3.56
C PHE A 94 -25.84 -17.65 -3.70
N PHE A 95 -25.01 -17.79 -2.66
CA PHE A 95 -23.85 -18.69 -2.73
C PHE A 95 -24.28 -20.17 -2.71
N GLU A 96 -25.38 -20.50 -2.03
CA GLU A 96 -25.92 -21.87 -1.97
C GLU A 96 -26.58 -22.29 -3.31
N ASP A 97 -27.32 -21.38 -3.95
CA ASP A 97 -28.05 -21.65 -5.20
C ASP A 97 -27.18 -21.46 -6.46
N SER A 98 -26.03 -20.80 -6.35
CA SER A 98 -25.18 -20.48 -7.50
C SER A 98 -24.58 -21.74 -8.12
N ASP A 99 -24.62 -21.84 -9.45
CA ASP A 99 -23.99 -22.94 -10.19
C ASP A 99 -22.48 -22.78 -10.47
N VAL A 100 -21.93 -21.58 -10.25
CA VAL A 100 -20.52 -21.28 -10.51
C VAL A 100 -19.63 -22.05 -9.51
N PRO A 101 -18.60 -22.79 -9.98
CA PRO A 101 -17.78 -23.65 -9.12
C PRO A 101 -17.05 -22.88 -8.01
N THR A 102 -16.60 -21.66 -8.29
CA THR A 102 -15.96 -20.77 -7.30
C THR A 102 -16.90 -20.46 -6.14
N TYR A 103 -18.15 -20.08 -6.44
CA TYR A 103 -19.15 -19.73 -5.42
C TYR A 103 -19.64 -20.95 -4.65
N LYS A 104 -19.80 -22.11 -5.29
CA LYS A 104 -20.06 -23.39 -4.59
C LYS A 104 -18.93 -23.75 -3.62
N LYS A 105 -17.67 -23.58 -4.02
CA LYS A 105 -16.51 -23.79 -3.14
C LYS A 105 -16.54 -22.85 -1.94
N MET A 106 -16.85 -21.57 -2.17
CA MET A 106 -17.01 -20.58 -1.10
C MET A 106 -18.16 -20.92 -0.16
N ALA A 107 -19.31 -21.36 -0.68
CA ALA A 107 -20.45 -21.80 0.12
C ALA A 107 -20.07 -22.98 1.03
N ASN A 108 -19.41 -24.00 0.46
CA ASN A 108 -18.93 -25.15 1.21
C ASN A 108 -17.90 -24.75 2.28
N PHE A 109 -17.01 -23.80 1.98
CA PHE A 109 -16.06 -23.25 2.94
C PHE A 109 -16.79 -22.53 4.09
N MET A 110 -17.75 -21.67 3.78
CA MET A 110 -18.54 -20.94 4.79
C MET A 110 -19.37 -21.89 5.69
N GLN A 111 -19.88 -22.99 5.14
CA GLN A 111 -20.65 -23.98 5.90
C GLN A 111 -19.75 -24.90 6.74
N SER A 112 -18.56 -25.26 6.25
CA SER A 112 -17.63 -26.18 6.94
C SER A 112 -16.76 -25.52 7.99
N THR A 113 -16.65 -24.18 7.98
CA THR A 113 -15.79 -23.44 8.91
C THR A 113 -16.45 -23.31 10.29
N THR A 114 -15.72 -23.71 11.34
CA THR A 114 -16.06 -23.51 12.76
C THR A 114 -14.97 -22.70 13.44
N PRO A 115 -15.28 -21.60 14.15
CA PRO A 115 -16.59 -21.07 14.51
C PRO A 115 -17.35 -20.42 13.34
N SER A 116 -18.66 -20.20 13.50
CA SER A 116 -19.52 -19.66 12.43
C SER A 116 -18.96 -18.35 11.84
N VAL A 117 -18.80 -18.35 10.52
CA VAL A 117 -18.40 -17.17 9.74
C VAL A 117 -19.58 -16.25 9.43
N TYR A 118 -20.80 -16.71 9.67
CA TYR A 118 -22.01 -15.92 9.47
C TYR A 118 -22.17 -14.88 10.59
N VAL A 119 -22.81 -13.77 10.27
CA VAL A 119 -23.08 -12.66 11.19
C VAL A 119 -24.58 -12.43 11.29
N SER A 120 -25.07 -12.03 12.46
CA SER A 120 -26.51 -11.83 12.69
C SER A 120 -27.00 -10.45 12.26
N SER A 121 -26.11 -9.45 12.24
CA SER A 121 -26.44 -8.06 11.93
C SER A 121 -25.33 -7.36 11.15
N SER A 122 -25.69 -6.39 10.30
CA SER A 122 -24.73 -5.55 9.59
C SER A 122 -23.80 -4.76 10.52
N ARG A 123 -24.24 -4.42 11.74
CA ARG A 123 -23.39 -3.75 12.74
C ARG A 123 -22.32 -4.69 13.30
N GLU A 124 -22.70 -5.93 13.57
CA GLU A 124 -21.77 -6.98 14.00
C GLU A 124 -20.75 -7.27 12.89
N ALA A 125 -21.21 -7.33 11.63
CA ALA A 125 -20.35 -7.50 10.47
C ALA A 125 -19.22 -6.44 10.44
N VAL A 126 -19.57 -5.16 10.58
CA VAL A 126 -18.59 -4.07 10.61
C VAL A 126 -17.61 -4.23 11.77
N GLN A 127 -18.10 -4.55 12.97
CA GLN A 127 -17.21 -4.72 14.13
C GLN A 127 -16.26 -5.91 13.96
N ARG A 128 -16.71 -7.00 13.32
CA ARG A 128 -15.89 -8.19 13.07
C ARG A 128 -14.80 -7.91 12.05
N VAL A 129 -15.12 -7.25 10.93
CA VAL A 129 -14.15 -6.83 9.90
C VAL A 129 -13.08 -5.90 10.48
N LEU A 130 -13.42 -5.05 11.44
CA LEU A 130 -12.45 -4.13 12.06
C LEU A 130 -11.53 -4.79 13.10
N LYS A 131 -11.97 -5.91 13.70
CA LYS A 131 -11.23 -6.57 14.79
C LYS A 131 -10.42 -7.78 14.31
N GLU A 132 -10.94 -8.49 13.32
CA GLU A 132 -10.41 -9.76 12.82
C GLU A 132 -10.01 -9.62 11.35
N ASN A 133 -9.15 -10.52 10.87
CA ASN A 133 -8.87 -10.65 9.44
C ASN A 133 -10.03 -11.36 8.73
N TYR A 134 -11.15 -10.65 8.60
CA TYR A 134 -12.42 -11.16 8.11
C TYR A 134 -12.99 -10.28 7.00
N ALA A 135 -13.43 -10.89 5.91
CA ALA A 135 -14.09 -10.22 4.79
C ALA A 135 -15.61 -10.47 4.81
N TYR A 136 -16.38 -9.39 4.85
CA TYR A 136 -17.84 -9.47 4.81
C TYR A 136 -18.36 -9.38 3.37
N LEU A 137 -19.18 -10.36 2.98
CA LEU A 137 -19.84 -10.43 1.68
C LEU A 137 -21.32 -10.05 1.85
N GLY A 138 -21.77 -9.03 1.12
CA GLY A 138 -23.12 -8.52 1.22
C GLY A 138 -23.51 -7.59 0.07
N GLU A 139 -24.63 -6.90 0.24
CA GLU A 139 -25.17 -5.98 -0.77
C GLU A 139 -24.28 -4.75 -0.96
N SER A 140 -24.01 -4.38 -2.22
CA SER A 140 -23.09 -3.29 -2.59
C SER A 140 -23.50 -1.93 -2.00
N THR A 141 -24.79 -1.62 -2.02
CA THR A 141 -25.38 -0.41 -1.43
C THR A 141 -25.18 -0.30 0.08
N SER A 142 -25.32 -1.43 0.77
CA SER A 142 -25.11 -1.54 2.21
C SER A 142 -23.62 -1.38 2.55
N ILE A 143 -22.73 -1.96 1.74
CA ILE A 143 -21.28 -1.81 1.90
C ILE A 143 -20.86 -0.36 1.64
N ASP A 144 -21.28 0.25 0.54
CA ASP A 144 -20.98 1.65 0.20
C ASP A 144 -21.45 2.60 1.30
N TYR A 145 -22.61 2.33 1.90
CA TYR A 145 -23.11 3.11 3.04
C TYR A 145 -22.16 3.09 4.25
N GLN A 146 -21.57 1.93 4.57
CA GLN A 146 -20.67 1.75 5.71
C GLN A 146 -19.27 2.30 5.41
N VAL A 147 -18.74 2.06 4.21
CA VAL A 147 -17.43 2.58 3.76
C VAL A 147 -17.42 4.11 3.77
N GLN A 148 -18.52 4.75 3.36
CA GLN A 148 -18.62 6.21 3.39
C GLN A 148 -18.66 6.80 4.81
N ARG A 149 -18.95 6.00 5.84
CA ARG A 149 -19.04 6.44 7.25
C ARG A 149 -17.84 6.03 8.10
N ASN A 150 -17.17 4.94 7.71
CA ASN A 150 -16.01 4.42 8.40
C ASN A 150 -14.87 4.22 7.42
N CYS A 151 -13.85 5.08 7.54
CA CYS A 151 -12.72 5.14 6.62
C CYS A 151 -11.69 4.01 6.83
N GLN A 152 -11.89 3.20 7.88
CA GLN A 152 -11.12 1.97 8.09
C GLN A 152 -11.63 0.81 7.22
N LEU A 153 -12.81 0.96 6.61
CA LEU A 153 -13.37 -0.03 5.71
C LEU A 153 -13.07 0.33 4.26
N MET A 154 -12.87 -0.69 3.44
CA MET A 154 -12.70 -0.56 2.00
C MET A 154 -13.51 -1.62 1.28
N GLN A 155 -14.10 -1.25 0.15
CA GLN A 155 -14.72 -2.20 -0.76
C GLN A 155 -13.65 -2.76 -1.70
N VAL A 156 -13.61 -4.09 -1.83
CA VAL A 156 -12.71 -4.83 -2.72
C VAL A 156 -13.54 -5.53 -3.79
N GLY A 157 -13.05 -5.53 -5.03
CA GLY A 157 -13.70 -6.19 -6.15
C GLY A 157 -14.95 -5.48 -6.70
N GLY A 158 -15.56 -6.10 -7.70
CA GLY A 158 -16.78 -5.62 -8.36
C GLY A 158 -18.07 -6.21 -7.77
N LEU A 159 -19.18 -6.00 -8.46
CA LEU A 159 -20.44 -6.67 -8.13
C LEU A 159 -20.38 -8.14 -8.54
N LEU A 160 -20.74 -9.05 -7.63
CA LEU A 160 -20.85 -10.49 -7.89
C LEU A 160 -22.16 -10.87 -8.60
N ASP A 161 -23.17 -10.01 -8.47
CA ASP A 161 -24.47 -10.16 -9.10
C ASP A 161 -25.09 -8.78 -9.35
N SER A 162 -25.97 -8.69 -10.35
CA SER A 162 -26.75 -7.50 -10.67
C SER A 162 -28.16 -7.60 -10.07
N LYS A 163 -28.25 -7.37 -8.75
CA LYS A 163 -29.54 -7.25 -8.04
C LYS A 163 -29.95 -5.80 -7.84
N GLY A 164 -31.25 -5.54 -7.78
CA GLY A 164 -31.82 -4.22 -7.50
C GLY A 164 -32.92 -4.27 -6.44
N TYR A 165 -33.13 -3.16 -5.73
CA TYR A 165 -34.25 -3.03 -4.80
C TYR A 165 -35.54 -2.68 -5.52
N GLY A 166 -36.65 -3.24 -5.06
CA GLY A 166 -37.98 -2.96 -5.57
C GLY A 166 -38.99 -2.80 -4.44
N ILE A 167 -40.10 -2.13 -4.74
CA ILE A 167 -41.23 -2.01 -3.82
C ILE A 167 -42.18 -3.18 -4.09
N ALA A 168 -42.34 -4.06 -3.10
CA ALA A 168 -43.23 -5.21 -3.22
C ALA A 168 -44.68 -4.82 -2.92
N THR A 169 -45.59 -5.19 -3.82
CA THR A 169 -47.05 -5.10 -3.61
C THR A 169 -47.68 -6.49 -3.61
N PRO A 170 -48.80 -6.71 -2.91
CA PRO A 170 -49.55 -7.96 -3.02
C PRO A 170 -49.87 -8.31 -4.48
N ARG A 171 -49.92 -9.62 -4.79
CA ARG A 171 -50.27 -10.10 -6.13
C ARG A 171 -51.65 -9.58 -6.52
N GLY A 172 -51.75 -8.98 -7.71
CA GLY A 172 -53.01 -8.40 -8.22
C GLY A 172 -53.36 -7.02 -7.65
N SER A 173 -52.45 -6.36 -6.90
CA SER A 173 -52.69 -5.02 -6.39
C SER A 173 -52.87 -3.99 -7.52
N PRO A 174 -53.92 -3.14 -7.50
CA PRO A 174 -54.12 -2.08 -8.50
C PRO A 174 -53.05 -0.98 -8.43
N TYR A 175 -52.32 -0.89 -7.31
CA TYR A 175 -51.28 0.12 -7.10
C TYR A 175 -49.95 -0.21 -7.76
N ARG A 176 -49.74 -1.46 -8.21
CA ARG A 176 -48.46 -1.89 -8.78
C ARG A 176 -48.06 -1.02 -9.97
N ASP A 177 -49.00 -0.80 -10.88
CA ASP A 177 -48.74 -0.09 -12.12
C ASP A 177 -48.57 1.42 -11.86
N MET A 178 -49.40 2.00 -10.99
CA MET A 178 -49.26 3.40 -10.55
C MET A 178 -47.91 3.68 -9.86
N ILE A 179 -47.45 2.77 -8.98
CA ILE A 179 -46.16 2.90 -8.30
C ILE A 179 -45.02 2.78 -9.32
N SER A 180 -45.10 1.82 -10.24
CA SER A 180 -44.08 1.60 -11.27
C SER A 180 -43.94 2.80 -12.19
N GLU A 181 -45.05 3.36 -12.67
CA GLU A 181 -45.07 4.60 -13.46
C GLU A 181 -44.42 5.75 -12.69
N LYS A 182 -44.73 5.87 -11.39
CA LYS A 182 -44.15 6.95 -10.58
C LYS A 182 -42.65 6.77 -10.32
N ILE A 183 -42.17 5.53 -10.18
CA ILE A 183 -40.74 5.23 -10.07
C ILE A 183 -40.02 5.64 -11.36
N LEU A 184 -40.56 5.29 -12.53
CA LEU A 184 -40.00 5.68 -13.83
C LEU A 184 -39.91 7.21 -13.96
N PHE A 185 -40.98 7.92 -13.60
CA PHE A 185 -41.00 9.38 -13.58
C PHE A 185 -39.91 9.99 -12.66
N LEU A 186 -39.67 9.40 -11.49
CA LEU A 186 -38.60 9.83 -10.58
C LEU A 186 -37.20 9.51 -11.12
N GLN A 187 -37.06 8.42 -11.87
CA GLN A 187 -35.81 8.02 -12.51
C GLN A 187 -35.46 8.92 -13.70
N GLU A 188 -36.43 9.24 -14.57
CA GLU A 188 -36.25 10.18 -15.70
C GLU A 188 -35.81 11.57 -15.22
N ARG A 189 -36.35 12.04 -14.09
CA ARG A 189 -35.96 13.31 -13.47
C ARG A 189 -34.68 13.24 -12.64
N GLN A 190 -34.05 12.07 -12.55
CA GLN A 190 -32.87 11.79 -11.73
C GLN A 190 -33.04 12.11 -10.23
N GLU A 191 -34.28 12.17 -9.73
CA GLU A 191 -34.55 12.47 -8.33
C GLU A 191 -34.05 11.36 -7.41
N ILE A 192 -34.12 10.10 -7.85
CA ILE A 192 -33.56 8.96 -7.12
C ILE A 192 -32.05 9.11 -6.93
N SER A 193 -31.33 9.58 -7.95
CA SER A 193 -29.87 9.81 -7.89
C SER A 193 -29.53 10.96 -6.93
N LYS A 194 -30.34 12.03 -6.91
CA LYS A 194 -30.20 13.12 -5.93
C LYS A 194 -30.43 12.63 -4.51
N LEU A 195 -31.48 11.82 -4.29
CA LEU A 195 -31.75 11.21 -2.98
C LEU A 195 -30.62 10.30 -2.54
N TYR A 196 -30.08 9.48 -3.44
CA TYR A 196 -28.91 8.64 -3.15
C TYR A 196 -27.74 9.50 -2.65
N THR A 197 -27.35 10.51 -3.43
CA THR A 197 -26.25 11.42 -3.07
C THR A 197 -26.48 12.10 -1.72
N LYS A 198 -27.72 12.55 -1.47
CA LYS A 198 -28.11 13.18 -0.21
C LYS A 198 -27.96 12.26 1.01
N TRP A 199 -28.42 11.01 0.90
CA TRP A 199 -28.46 10.09 2.04
C TRP A 199 -27.17 9.30 2.25
N TRP A 200 -26.48 8.95 1.16
CA TRP A 200 -25.20 8.24 1.22
C TRP A 200 -24.05 9.23 1.46
N LYS A 201 -23.86 10.22 0.58
CA LYS A 201 -22.66 11.09 0.57
C LYS A 201 -22.78 12.33 1.46
N GLU A 202 -23.88 13.08 1.38
CA GLU A 202 -23.99 14.38 2.07
C GLU A 202 -24.26 14.23 3.57
N LYS A 203 -25.12 13.29 3.95
CA LYS A 203 -25.48 12.99 5.34
C LYS A 203 -24.53 12.00 6.04
N ALA A 204 -23.43 11.60 5.41
CA ALA A 204 -22.41 10.84 6.11
C ALA A 204 -21.78 11.74 7.18
N ALA A 205 -21.97 11.37 8.46
CA ALA A 205 -21.47 12.14 9.61
C ALA A 205 -19.94 12.27 9.62
N ASN A 206 -19.25 11.27 9.06
CA ASN A 206 -17.81 11.27 8.85
C ASN A 206 -17.58 11.28 7.36
N LYS A 207 -17.28 12.44 6.77
CA LYS A 207 -16.75 12.46 5.40
C LYS A 207 -15.37 11.84 5.47
N CYS A 208 -15.24 10.60 5.01
CA CYS A 208 -13.94 10.08 4.63
C CYS A 208 -13.42 11.01 3.55
N ASP A 209 -12.51 11.89 3.94
CA ASP A 209 -12.01 12.90 3.04
C ASP A 209 -11.25 12.15 1.95
N ASN A 210 -11.85 12.00 0.77
CA ASN A 210 -11.16 11.40 -0.36
C ASN A 210 -9.94 12.24 -0.76
N GLU A 211 -9.81 13.47 -0.23
CA GLU A 211 -8.56 14.23 -0.27
C GLU A 211 -7.43 13.54 0.51
N SER A 212 -7.68 12.65 1.47
CA SER A 212 -6.62 11.87 2.14
C SER A 212 -6.05 10.72 1.30
N LYS A 213 -6.58 10.49 0.09
CA LYS A 213 -5.89 9.68 -0.95
C LYS A 213 -4.89 10.51 -1.78
N GLY A 214 -4.85 11.85 -1.64
CA GLY A 214 -3.94 12.74 -2.38
C GLY A 214 -3.25 13.85 -1.55
N LYS A 215 -3.72 14.11 -0.33
CA LYS A 215 -3.11 14.88 0.75
C LYS A 215 -2.90 13.91 1.90
N GLN A 216 -2.01 12.96 1.71
CA GLN A 216 -1.30 12.45 2.87
C GLN A 216 -0.55 13.67 3.43
N ASN A 217 -0.91 14.08 4.66
CA ASN A 217 0.04 14.77 5.53
C ASN A 217 1.35 14.02 5.34
N ALA A 218 2.40 14.69 4.86
CA ALA A 218 3.67 14.08 4.53
C ALA A 218 3.99 13.04 5.61
N ASN A 219 3.78 11.75 5.28
CA ASN A 219 4.03 10.66 6.22
C ASN A 219 5.51 10.86 6.55
N GLU A 220 5.79 11.33 7.77
CA GLU A 220 7.16 11.51 8.24
C GLU A 220 7.84 10.19 7.92
N LEU A 221 8.90 10.22 7.10
CA LEU A 221 9.56 9.00 6.66
C LEU A 221 9.95 8.20 7.90
N GLY A 222 9.14 7.21 8.24
CA GLY A 222 9.26 6.47 9.48
C GLY A 222 10.61 5.78 9.52
N LEU A 223 11.12 5.57 10.73
CA LEU A 223 12.37 4.84 10.98
C LEU A 223 12.41 3.48 10.27
N GLN A 224 11.26 2.89 9.94
CA GLN A 224 11.12 1.66 9.15
C GLN A 224 11.67 1.79 7.71
N ASN A 225 11.46 2.91 7.02
CA ASN A 225 12.00 3.14 5.67
C ASN A 225 13.48 3.56 5.67
N VAL A 226 13.98 4.13 6.77
CA VAL A 226 15.37 4.63 6.89
C VAL A 226 16.28 3.67 7.66
N GLY A 227 15.72 2.66 8.36
CA GLY A 227 16.45 1.73 9.21
C GLY A 227 17.53 0.94 8.48
N GLY A 228 17.29 0.55 7.23
CA GLY A 228 18.29 -0.15 6.41
C GLY A 228 19.58 0.64 6.20
N VAL A 229 19.49 1.98 6.10
CA VAL A 229 20.67 2.85 5.93
C VAL A 229 21.55 2.85 7.20
N PHE A 230 20.93 2.86 8.38
CA PHE A 230 21.66 2.81 9.66
C PHE A 230 22.38 1.47 9.87
N VAL A 231 21.78 0.35 9.45
CA VAL A 231 22.41 -0.98 9.54
C VAL A 231 23.66 -1.06 8.66
N VAL A 232 23.57 -0.56 7.42
CA VAL A 232 24.74 -0.53 6.51
C VAL A 232 25.85 0.36 7.06
N LEU A 233 25.52 1.51 7.66
CA LEU A 233 26.50 2.41 8.27
C LEU A 233 27.24 1.71 9.43
N MET A 234 26.51 1.03 10.33
CA MET A 234 27.12 0.31 11.44
C MET A 234 28.01 -0.84 10.94
N ALA A 235 27.59 -1.59 9.93
CA ALA A 235 28.39 -2.64 9.32
C ALA A 235 29.69 -2.09 8.70
N GLY A 236 29.62 -0.93 8.03
CA GLY A 236 30.79 -0.26 7.45
C GLY A 236 31.81 0.18 8.50
N VAL A 237 31.34 0.72 9.64
CA VAL A 237 32.22 1.11 10.75
C VAL A 237 32.91 -0.09 11.37
N VAL A 238 32.19 -1.20 11.59
CA VAL A 238 32.76 -2.43 12.15
C VAL A 238 33.78 -3.05 11.20
N ALA A 239 33.49 -3.11 9.90
CA ALA A 239 34.46 -3.62 8.93
C ALA A 239 35.72 -2.75 8.84
N GLY A 240 35.56 -1.41 8.90
CA GLY A 240 36.68 -0.47 8.90
C GLY A 240 37.56 -0.59 10.13
N THR A 241 36.99 -0.76 11.32
CA THR A 241 37.78 -0.96 12.55
C THR A 241 38.51 -2.30 12.54
N ILE A 242 37.89 -3.37 12.05
CA ILE A 242 38.55 -4.68 11.90
C ILE A 242 39.74 -4.59 10.93
N MET A 243 39.56 -3.93 9.79
CA MET A 243 40.65 -3.72 8.82
C MET A 243 41.80 -2.92 9.41
N ALA A 244 41.52 -1.84 10.16
CA ALA A 244 42.54 -1.04 10.82
C ALA A 244 43.32 -1.84 11.89
N ILE A 245 42.63 -2.69 12.66
CA ILE A 245 43.27 -3.60 13.62
C ILE A 245 44.16 -4.61 12.88
N PHE A 246 43.69 -5.16 11.76
CA PHE A 246 44.45 -6.13 10.97
C PHE A 246 45.73 -5.52 10.38
N GLU A 247 45.65 -4.29 9.84
CA GLU A 247 46.83 -3.56 9.35
C GLU A 247 47.82 -3.24 10.47
N PHE A 248 47.32 -2.84 11.65
CA PHE A 248 48.17 -2.57 12.80
C PHE A 248 48.91 -3.82 13.27
N LEU A 249 48.22 -4.95 13.34
CA LEU A 249 48.81 -6.24 13.71
C LEU A 249 49.83 -6.71 12.65
N TRP A 250 49.52 -6.59 11.36
CA TRP A 250 50.45 -6.93 10.28
C TRP A 250 51.71 -6.07 10.34
N LYS A 251 51.56 -4.76 10.52
CA LYS A 251 52.68 -3.81 10.56
C LYS A 251 53.53 -3.99 11.82
N SER A 252 52.90 -4.22 12.97
CA SER A 252 53.59 -4.54 14.23
C SER A 252 54.42 -5.81 14.10
N TRP A 253 53.84 -6.89 13.55
CA TRP A 253 54.54 -8.15 13.33
C TRP A 253 55.68 -8.05 12.31
N ARG A 254 55.50 -7.24 11.26
CA ARG A 254 56.57 -6.96 10.29
C ARG A 254 57.72 -6.16 10.92
N ASN A 255 57.43 -5.18 11.77
CA ASN A 255 58.46 -4.43 12.50
C ASN A 255 59.22 -5.32 13.50
N SER A 256 58.54 -6.18 14.26
CA SER A 256 59.21 -7.12 15.18
C SER A 256 60.13 -8.14 14.47
N ARG A 257 59.95 -8.38 13.17
CA ARG A 257 60.88 -9.20 12.37
C ARG A 257 62.12 -8.44 11.89
N ILE A 258 62.08 -7.11 11.84
CA ILE A 258 63.18 -6.26 11.36
C ILE A 258 64.16 -5.94 12.51
N ASP A 259 63.70 -5.91 13.76
CA ASP A 259 64.54 -5.70 14.95
C ASP A 259 65.24 -6.97 15.48
N LYS A 260 65.79 -7.81 14.59
CA LYS A 260 66.79 -8.81 14.99
C LYS A 260 68.18 -8.19 14.83
N PRO A 261 68.84 -7.72 15.91
CA PRO A 261 70.25 -7.39 15.83
C PRO A 261 71.04 -8.66 15.50
N TYR A 262 71.96 -8.51 14.55
CA TYR A 262 72.94 -9.52 14.13
C TYR A 262 73.73 -10.07 15.31
#